data_AF-A0A1G3QPR6-F1
#
_entry.id   AF-A0A1G3QPR6-F1
#
_cell.length_a   1.000
_cell.length_b   1.000
_cell.length_c   1.000
_cell.angle_alpha   90.00
_cell.angle_beta   90.00
_cell.angle_gamma   90.00
#
_symmetry.space_group_name_H-M   'P 1'
#
loop_
_entity.id
_entity.type
_entity.pdbx_description
1 polymer ?
#
loop_
_entity_poly.entity_id
_entity_poly.type
_entity_poly.pdbx_seq_one_letter_code
_entity_poly.pdbx_strand_id
1 'polypeptide(L)'
;MKYALSASLTICFLILCIQESHAYRTNGVIVYPVPYYPGKGVFQAVDLSGTTFNKVKMKIYNIEGEQVFSGVYPGYPVIWNGRNDSGERADPGMYTVKIEADNIFTGLHAEKTVSILTNGGSRGTFTRGGWIGAKYIAMGKSGEVIADDVYSIYWNPAGLTELRHTQLLTAKEIKEKAEKGKVQDITERDLIKFSEEEKSFSVQFGVTGSVLAFGSNTGFAGMAINLPKGVLGVGLYTIYSGGIDRRDFNGYKTGELQYVGSALYLSYGVSLGISSFGFSLKGLYEKIGNNRFMGAGADVGTQVYVLPFLKVGLMIQDLGSGMYPLETSYGTPHRYNFTYPTLRLGIAIITNRNFTLSVSGIKKLDEEKFGYSIGAQYDIVKWASVYIGMQNLVFSAGLTFHVVQFDVSYAFTMDTVNKGFNHIVSASVMF
;
A
#
# COMPACT_ATOMS: atom_id res chain seq x y z
N MET A 1 31.01 -15.90 -40.30
CA MET A 1 30.29 -16.96 -39.55
C MET A 1 31.16 -17.67 -38.48
N LYS A 2 32.14 -16.99 -37.85
CA LYS A 2 33.03 -17.57 -36.81
C LYS A 2 32.94 -16.88 -35.44
N TYR A 3 32.08 -15.87 -35.28
CA TYR A 3 31.91 -15.13 -34.01
C TYR A 3 30.60 -15.44 -33.27
N ALA A 4 29.74 -16.29 -33.84
CA ALA A 4 28.48 -16.69 -33.21
C ALA A 4 28.62 -17.94 -32.32
N LEU A 5 29.73 -18.68 -32.39
CA LEU A 5 29.92 -19.92 -31.64
C LEU A 5 30.63 -19.74 -30.28
N SER A 6 31.39 -18.66 -30.05
CA SER A 6 32.07 -18.47 -28.75
C SER A 6 31.20 -17.78 -27.70
N ALA A 7 30.18 -17.02 -28.11
CA ALA A 7 29.21 -16.41 -27.20
C ALA A 7 28.27 -17.46 -26.56
N SER A 8 27.83 -18.47 -27.34
CA SER A 8 26.97 -19.53 -26.81
C SER A 8 27.69 -20.50 -25.87
N LEU A 9 28.99 -20.75 -26.06
CA LEU A 9 29.74 -21.60 -25.12
C LEU A 9 30.03 -20.91 -23.78
N THR A 10 30.19 -19.58 -23.79
CA THR A 10 30.47 -18.81 -22.56
C THR A 10 29.22 -18.63 -21.69
N ILE A 11 28.04 -18.53 -22.32
CA ILE A 11 26.76 -18.50 -21.59
C ILE A 11 26.42 -19.90 -21.04
N CYS A 12 26.78 -20.98 -21.76
CA CYS A 12 26.56 -22.35 -21.29
C CYS A 12 27.45 -22.72 -20.09
N PHE A 13 28.66 -22.15 -19.99
CA PHE A 13 29.55 -22.37 -18.83
C PHE A 13 29.15 -21.57 -17.58
N LEU A 14 28.42 -20.46 -17.71
CA LEU A 14 27.86 -19.74 -16.55
C LEU A 14 26.62 -20.42 -15.97
N ILE A 15 25.95 -21.28 -16.74
CA ILE A 15 24.76 -22.03 -16.31
C ILE A 15 25.12 -23.34 -15.58
N LEU A 16 26.37 -23.80 -15.67
CA LEU A 16 26.86 -25.05 -15.05
C LEU A 16 27.61 -24.86 -13.70
N CYS A 17 27.59 -23.66 -13.12
CA CYS A 17 28.13 -23.40 -11.77
C CYS A 17 27.09 -22.89 -10.77
N ILE A 18 25.81 -23.18 -11.01
CA ILE A 18 24.81 -23.11 -9.95
C ILE A 18 25.00 -24.39 -9.12
N GLN A 19 25.81 -24.31 -8.07
CA GLN A 19 25.74 -25.33 -7.02
C GLN A 19 24.28 -25.41 -6.58
N GLU A 20 23.69 -26.60 -6.68
CA GLU A 20 22.42 -26.89 -6.05
C GLU A 20 22.59 -26.63 -4.55
N SER A 21 22.15 -25.45 -4.10
CA SER A 21 22.04 -25.17 -2.69
C SER A 21 20.99 -26.12 -2.15
N HIS A 22 21.41 -27.15 -1.42
CA HIS A 22 20.50 -28.05 -0.72
C HIS A 22 19.61 -27.21 0.20
N ALA A 23 18.34 -27.05 -0.18
CA ALA A 23 17.38 -26.27 0.59
C ALA A 23 17.17 -26.93 1.95
N TYR A 24 17.75 -26.34 2.99
CA TYR A 24 17.65 -26.85 4.34
C TYR A 24 16.22 -26.69 4.88
N ARG A 25 15.68 -27.71 5.58
CA ARG A 25 14.35 -27.62 6.22
C ARG A 25 14.42 -26.64 7.40
N THR A 26 13.89 -25.44 7.22
CA THR A 26 13.94 -24.36 8.21
C THR A 26 12.99 -24.54 9.40
N ASN A 27 12.40 -25.73 9.61
CA ASN A 27 11.51 -26.01 10.72
C ASN A 27 12.19 -25.87 12.11
N GLY A 28 13.52 -26.02 12.17
CA GLY A 28 14.29 -25.85 13.41
C GLY A 28 14.51 -24.39 13.85
N VAL A 29 14.38 -23.42 12.94
CA VAL A 29 14.62 -22.00 13.28
C VAL A 29 13.38 -21.42 13.95
N ILE A 30 13.53 -20.93 15.18
CA ILE A 30 12.45 -20.27 15.94
C ILE A 30 12.87 -18.86 16.37
N VAL A 31 11.88 -18.01 16.62
CA VAL A 31 12.08 -16.64 17.09
C VAL A 31 11.31 -16.37 18.37
N TYR A 32 11.90 -15.62 19.31
CA TYR A 32 11.28 -15.35 20.61
C TYR A 32 11.94 -14.17 21.35
N PRO A 33 11.24 -13.54 22.32
CA PRO A 33 9.83 -13.74 22.66
C PRO A 33 8.89 -13.14 21.61
N VAL A 34 7.71 -13.74 21.44
CA VAL A 34 6.61 -13.22 20.60
C VAL A 34 5.33 -13.23 21.43
N PRO A 35 4.71 -12.07 21.76
CA PRO A 35 5.06 -10.74 21.26
C PRO A 35 6.34 -10.19 21.92
N TYR A 36 7.12 -9.45 21.15
CA TYR A 36 8.32 -8.76 21.62
C TYR A 36 7.96 -7.36 22.15
N TYR A 37 8.67 -6.88 23.17
CA TYR A 37 8.47 -5.53 23.72
C TYR A 37 9.77 -4.73 23.53
N PRO A 38 9.87 -3.88 22.49
CA PRO A 38 11.05 -3.04 22.27
C PRO A 38 11.43 -2.24 23.52
N GLY A 39 12.70 -2.38 23.94
CA GLY A 39 13.22 -1.73 25.15
C GLY A 39 12.98 -2.47 26.47
N LYS A 40 12.32 -3.64 26.48
CA LYS A 40 12.15 -4.51 27.66
C LYS A 40 12.91 -5.84 27.56
N GLY A 41 13.96 -5.89 26.74
CA GLY A 41 14.78 -7.08 26.52
C GLY A 41 15.22 -7.19 25.06
N VAL A 42 15.67 -8.38 24.69
CA VAL A 42 16.11 -8.68 23.33
C VAL A 42 15.17 -9.68 22.66
N PHE A 43 15.00 -9.53 21.36
CA PHE A 43 14.43 -10.52 20.48
C PHE A 43 15.56 -11.36 19.90
N GLN A 44 15.35 -12.66 19.77
CA GLN A 44 16.36 -13.55 19.22
C GLN A 44 15.77 -14.60 18.30
N ALA A 45 16.58 -15.01 17.32
CA ALA A 45 16.34 -16.18 16.52
C ALA A 45 17.42 -17.23 16.78
N VAL A 46 17.00 -18.48 16.90
CA VAL A 46 17.87 -19.64 17.16
C VAL A 46 17.53 -20.76 16.21
N ASP A 47 18.52 -21.58 15.88
CA ASP A 47 18.31 -22.83 15.17
C ASP A 47 18.40 -24.01 16.16
N LEU A 48 17.31 -24.77 16.29
CA LEU A 48 17.21 -25.95 17.14
C LEU A 48 17.57 -27.24 16.40
N SER A 49 17.94 -27.16 15.12
CA SER A 49 18.21 -28.34 14.31
C SER A 49 19.57 -28.99 14.55
N GLY A 50 20.50 -28.26 15.19
CA GLY A 50 21.89 -28.69 15.39
C GLY A 50 22.79 -28.44 14.17
N THR A 51 22.27 -27.81 13.11
CA THR A 51 23.05 -27.48 11.91
C THR A 51 23.95 -26.27 12.14
N THR A 52 25.22 -26.38 11.76
CA THR A 52 26.17 -25.26 11.88
C THR A 52 26.06 -24.33 10.68
N PHE A 53 25.63 -23.10 10.94
CA PHE A 53 25.74 -21.96 10.03
C PHE A 53 26.76 -20.97 10.58
N ASN A 54 27.64 -20.45 9.72
CA ASN A 54 28.73 -19.54 10.11
C ASN A 54 28.57 -18.12 9.54
N LYS A 55 27.44 -17.87 8.86
CA LYS A 55 27.01 -16.55 8.41
C LYS A 55 25.49 -16.51 8.43
N VAL A 56 24.92 -15.77 9.38
CA VAL A 56 23.47 -15.62 9.52
C VAL A 56 23.12 -14.15 9.37
N LYS A 57 22.21 -13.83 8.45
CA LYS A 57 21.70 -12.48 8.22
C LYS A 57 20.26 -12.42 8.69
N MET A 58 19.98 -11.45 9.57
CA MET A 58 18.62 -11.14 10.03
C MET A 58 18.20 -9.79 9.46
N LYS A 59 17.07 -9.77 8.75
CA LYS A 59 16.42 -8.55 8.27
C LYS A 59 15.02 -8.47 8.87
N ILE A 60 14.62 -7.27 9.28
CA ILE A 60 13.33 -7.03 9.89
C ILE A 60 12.62 -5.95 9.08
N TYR A 61 11.39 -6.22 8.70
CA TYR A 61 10.56 -5.36 7.86
C TYR A 61 9.29 -4.98 8.61
N ASN A 62 8.84 -3.73 8.47
CA ASN A 62 7.55 -3.29 9.00
C ASN A 62 6.38 -3.84 8.15
N ILE A 63 5.15 -3.53 8.55
CA ILE A 63 3.92 -3.94 7.85
C ILE A 63 3.80 -3.40 6.41
N GLU A 64 4.54 -2.33 6.09
CA GLU A 64 4.59 -1.74 4.74
C GLU A 64 5.65 -2.41 3.84
N GLY A 65 6.45 -3.35 4.39
CA GLY A 65 7.54 -4.01 3.68
C GLY A 65 8.84 -3.21 3.68
N GLU A 66 8.97 -2.16 4.49
CA GLU A 66 10.20 -1.37 4.59
C GLU A 66 11.17 -2.00 5.59
N GLN A 67 12.44 -2.08 5.21
CA GLN A 67 13.47 -2.61 6.09
C GLN A 67 13.72 -1.63 7.25
N VAL A 68 13.49 -2.13 8.46
CA VAL A 68 13.72 -1.42 9.73
C VAL A 68 15.08 -1.75 10.32
N PHE A 69 15.53 -2.99 10.14
CA PHE A 69 16.82 -3.45 10.67
C PHE A 69 17.46 -4.49 9.73
N SER A 70 18.80 -4.46 9.62
CA SER A 70 19.58 -5.53 8.99
C SER A 70 20.89 -5.80 9.73
N GLY A 71 21.06 -7.02 10.24
CA GLY A 71 22.28 -7.46 10.91
C GLY A 71 22.88 -8.72 10.28
N VAL A 72 24.21 -8.85 10.33
CA VAL A 72 24.96 -10.05 9.92
C VAL A 72 25.74 -10.56 11.13
N TYR A 73 25.67 -11.88 11.36
CA TYR A 73 26.19 -12.56 12.53
C TYR A 73 27.03 -13.77 12.12
N PRO A 74 28.03 -14.18 12.91
CA PRO A 74 28.88 -15.34 12.62
C PRO A 74 28.20 -16.69 12.88
N GLY A 75 26.92 -16.70 13.28
CA GLY A 75 26.16 -17.90 13.63
C GLY A 75 24.91 -17.55 14.44
N TYR A 76 24.16 -18.57 14.85
CA TYR A 76 23.09 -18.44 15.83
C TYR A 76 23.65 -18.44 17.27
N PRO A 77 22.97 -17.81 18.25
CA PRO A 77 21.74 -17.01 18.13
C PRO A 77 22.00 -15.64 17.47
N VAL A 78 21.00 -15.15 16.74
CA VAL A 78 21.00 -13.78 16.22
C VAL A 78 20.05 -12.92 17.04
N ILE A 79 20.47 -11.70 17.39
CA ILE A 79 19.82 -10.88 18.42
C ILE A 79 19.46 -9.51 17.87
N TRP A 80 18.25 -9.05 18.15
CA TRP A 80 17.75 -7.71 17.88
C TRP A 80 17.31 -7.02 19.18
N ASN A 81 17.75 -5.79 19.39
CA ASN A 81 17.45 -4.98 20.57
C ASN A 81 16.18 -4.12 20.43
N GLY A 82 15.42 -4.29 19.34
CA GLY A 82 14.21 -3.53 19.09
C GLY A 82 14.44 -2.12 18.58
N ARG A 83 15.59 -1.83 17.95
CA ARG A 83 15.90 -0.54 17.34
C ARG A 83 16.08 -0.65 15.82
N ASN A 84 15.74 0.42 15.11
CA ASN A 84 15.99 0.53 13.68
C ASN A 84 17.46 0.86 13.37
N ASP A 85 17.83 0.87 12.10
CA ASP A 85 19.21 1.19 11.65
C ASP A 85 19.66 2.62 12.03
N SER A 86 18.71 3.55 12.30
CA SER A 86 18.95 4.91 12.81
C SER A 86 19.06 4.98 14.35
N GLY A 87 18.92 3.84 15.04
CA GLY A 87 18.99 3.75 16.51
C GLY A 87 17.70 4.11 17.25
N GLU A 88 16.61 4.44 16.55
CA GLU A 88 15.31 4.71 17.14
C GLU A 88 14.61 3.41 17.53
N ARG A 89 13.72 3.45 18.52
CA ARG A 89 12.97 2.25 18.94
C ARG A 89 11.95 1.89 17.86
N ALA A 90 11.88 0.60 17.54
CA ALA A 90 10.85 0.07 16.67
C ALA A 90 9.47 0.30 17.28
N ASP A 91 8.53 0.69 16.43
CA ASP A 91 7.16 0.90 16.83
C ASP A 91 6.45 -0.42 17.18
N PRO A 92 5.39 -0.35 18.01
CA PRO A 92 4.48 -1.47 18.19
C PRO A 92 3.73 -1.77 16.88
N GLY A 93 3.53 -3.04 16.56
CA GLY A 93 2.83 -3.47 15.36
C GLY A 93 3.20 -4.88 14.93
N MET A 94 2.96 -5.18 13.66
CA MET A 94 3.40 -6.42 13.04
C MET A 94 4.68 -6.19 12.23
N TYR A 95 5.59 -7.14 12.33
CA TYR A 95 6.86 -7.15 11.62
C TYR A 95 7.09 -8.49 10.94
N THR A 96 7.80 -8.47 9.83
CA THR A 96 8.28 -9.67 9.15
C THR A 96 9.78 -9.81 9.36
N VAL A 97 10.20 -10.93 9.93
CA VAL A 97 11.60 -11.27 10.17
C VAL A 97 12.04 -12.27 9.13
N LYS A 98 13.05 -11.91 8.34
CA LYS A 98 13.69 -12.78 7.36
C LYS A 98 15.10 -13.14 7.84
N ILE A 99 15.36 -14.44 7.88
CA ILE A 99 16.63 -15.02 8.31
C ILE A 99 17.20 -15.79 7.12
N GLU A 100 18.39 -15.39 6.68
CA GLU A 100 19.18 -16.06 5.65
C GLU A 100 20.41 -16.65 6.37
N ALA A 101 20.59 -17.97 6.34
CA ALA A 101 21.70 -18.63 7.02
C ALA A 101 22.53 -19.45 6.01
N ASP A 102 23.83 -19.17 5.99
CA ASP A 102 24.81 -19.82 5.14
C ASP A 102 25.87 -20.55 5.97
N ASN A 103 26.29 -21.70 5.50
CA ASN A 103 27.59 -22.26 5.84
C ASN A 103 28.53 -22.07 4.66
N ILE A 104 29.41 -21.07 4.76
CA ILE A 104 30.30 -20.69 3.64
C ILE A 104 31.35 -21.77 3.31
N PHE A 105 31.57 -22.74 4.19
CA PHE A 105 32.52 -23.84 3.94
C PHE A 105 31.86 -25.01 3.23
N THR A 106 30.59 -25.29 3.52
CA THR A 106 29.86 -26.42 2.93
C THR A 106 28.93 -26.02 1.78
N GLY A 107 28.66 -24.73 1.61
CA GLY A 107 27.68 -24.21 0.65
C GLY A 107 26.22 -24.39 1.08
N LEU A 108 25.97 -24.85 2.31
CA LEU A 108 24.61 -25.03 2.81
C LEU A 108 23.90 -23.68 2.98
N HIS A 109 22.67 -23.58 2.49
CA HIS A 109 21.84 -22.37 2.58
C HIS A 109 20.46 -22.68 3.16
N ALA A 110 19.96 -21.78 4.00
CA ALA A 110 18.64 -21.83 4.60
C ALA A 110 18.00 -20.44 4.60
N GLU A 111 16.74 -20.34 4.22
CA GLU A 111 15.96 -19.11 4.34
C GLU A 111 14.67 -19.37 5.14
N LYS A 112 14.40 -18.51 6.14
CA LYS A 112 13.14 -18.52 6.88
C LYS A 112 12.57 -17.12 6.99
N THR A 113 11.28 -17.01 6.71
CA THR A 113 10.50 -15.79 6.95
C THR A 113 9.42 -16.08 7.98
N VAL A 114 9.32 -15.25 9.03
CA VAL A 114 8.33 -15.38 10.10
C VAL A 114 7.74 -14.02 10.45
N SER A 115 6.43 -13.97 10.67
CA SER A 115 5.75 -12.79 11.20
C SER A 115 5.86 -12.77 12.72
N ILE A 116 6.11 -11.60 13.29
CA ILE A 116 6.15 -11.38 14.73
C ILE A 116 5.28 -10.16 15.09
N LEU A 117 4.91 -10.08 16.36
CA LEU A 117 4.23 -8.91 16.91
C LEU A 117 5.14 -8.19 17.89
N THR A 118 5.21 -6.88 17.78
CA THR A 118 5.83 -6.00 18.76
C THR A 118 4.74 -5.25 19.52
N ASN A 119 4.85 -5.19 20.84
CA ASN A 119 3.93 -4.48 21.72
C ASN A 119 4.60 -3.24 22.33
N GLY A 120 3.78 -2.37 22.92
CA GLY A 120 4.25 -1.11 23.52
C GLY A 120 3.30 0.07 23.30
N GLY A 121 2.10 -0.19 22.79
CA GLY A 121 1.15 0.81 22.31
C GLY A 121 0.68 0.45 20.90
N SER A 122 0.17 1.44 20.19
CA SER A 122 -0.07 1.41 18.75
C SER A 122 0.12 2.82 18.22
N ARG A 123 0.50 2.95 16.94
CA ARG A 123 0.48 4.22 16.19
C ARG A 123 -0.38 4.13 14.93
N GLY A 124 -1.16 3.05 14.77
CA GLY A 124 -2.01 2.86 13.59
C GLY A 124 -1.24 2.78 12.27
N THR A 125 -0.01 2.27 12.25
CA THR A 125 0.86 2.24 11.06
C THR A 125 0.26 1.46 9.88
N PHE A 126 -0.70 0.57 10.13
CA PHE A 126 -1.43 -0.14 9.08
C PHE A 126 -2.19 0.79 8.11
N THR A 127 -2.48 2.03 8.50
CA THR A 127 -3.16 3.00 7.62
C THR A 127 -2.32 3.42 6.41
N ARG A 128 -0.99 3.18 6.43
CA ARG A 128 -0.06 3.68 5.42
C ARG A 128 0.19 2.71 4.27
N GLY A 129 -0.06 1.42 4.47
CA GLY A 129 0.30 0.35 3.51
C GLY A 129 -0.39 0.48 2.14
N GLY A 130 -1.62 0.98 2.13
CA GLY A 130 -2.32 1.42 0.92
C GLY A 130 -2.51 0.38 -0.16
N TRP A 131 -3.02 -0.78 0.21
CA TRP A 131 -3.33 -1.90 -0.69
C TRP A 131 -4.75 -1.78 -1.26
N ILE A 132 -5.07 -0.66 -1.89
CA ILE A 132 -6.44 -0.31 -2.30
C ILE A 132 -6.46 0.14 -3.77
N GLY A 133 -7.36 -0.46 -4.56
CA GLY A 133 -7.51 -0.21 -5.99
C GLY A 133 -6.32 -0.73 -6.80
N ALA A 134 -6.49 -1.86 -7.49
CA ALA A 134 -5.39 -2.54 -8.17
C ALA A 134 -4.71 -1.65 -9.21
N LYS A 135 -5.47 -0.82 -9.94
CA LYS A 135 -4.91 0.13 -10.92
C LYS A 135 -3.92 1.12 -10.29
N TYR A 136 -4.20 1.61 -9.08
CA TYR A 136 -3.32 2.54 -8.35
C TYR A 136 -2.07 1.85 -7.82
N ILE A 137 -2.19 0.59 -7.37
CA ILE A 137 -1.03 -0.23 -7.01
C ILE A 137 -0.15 -0.47 -8.23
N ALA A 138 -0.75 -0.82 -9.37
CA ALA A 138 -0.02 -1.09 -10.61
C ALA A 138 0.74 0.15 -11.13
N MET A 139 0.22 1.35 -10.88
CA MET A 139 0.88 2.62 -11.18
C MET A 139 1.91 3.06 -10.14
N GLY A 140 2.40 2.14 -9.28
CA GLY A 140 3.43 2.46 -8.30
C GLY A 140 2.91 3.30 -7.13
N LYS A 141 1.64 3.12 -6.73
CA LYS A 141 1.02 3.80 -5.58
C LYS A 141 0.99 5.34 -5.67
N SER A 142 0.85 5.88 -6.88
CA SER A 142 0.69 7.33 -7.15
C SER A 142 -0.76 7.84 -7.00
N GLY A 143 -1.60 7.13 -6.24
CA GLY A 143 -3.04 7.40 -6.15
C GLY A 143 -3.41 8.83 -5.74
N GLU A 144 -2.54 9.58 -5.07
CA GLU A 144 -2.86 10.93 -4.59
C GLU A 144 -3.24 11.91 -5.71
N VAL A 145 -2.72 11.72 -6.94
CA VAL A 145 -2.99 12.61 -8.09
C VAL A 145 -3.90 11.97 -9.14
N ILE A 146 -3.85 10.66 -9.30
CA ILE A 146 -4.61 9.93 -10.33
C ILE A 146 -5.92 9.32 -9.81
N ALA A 147 -6.14 9.27 -8.48
CA ALA A 147 -7.38 8.72 -7.96
C ALA A 147 -8.58 9.58 -8.37
N ASP A 148 -9.58 8.92 -8.92
CA ASP A 148 -10.72 9.48 -9.64
C ASP A 148 -12.01 8.65 -9.44
N ASP A 149 -11.96 7.63 -8.59
CA ASP A 149 -13.06 6.72 -8.29
C ASP A 149 -13.30 6.57 -6.78
N VAL A 150 -14.12 5.60 -6.37
CA VAL A 150 -14.43 5.27 -4.98
C VAL A 150 -13.20 4.96 -4.12
N TYR A 151 -12.07 4.53 -4.70
CA TYR A 151 -10.84 4.33 -3.93
C TYR A 151 -10.14 5.65 -3.58
N SER A 152 -10.58 6.79 -4.14
CA SER A 152 -10.18 8.14 -3.72
C SER A 152 -10.42 8.39 -2.22
N ILE A 153 -11.39 7.68 -1.60
CA ILE A 153 -11.63 7.68 -0.15
C ILE A 153 -10.32 7.48 0.63
N TYR A 154 -9.45 6.58 0.15
CA TYR A 154 -8.15 6.30 0.77
C TYR A 154 -7.03 7.19 0.21
N TRP A 155 -6.94 7.29 -1.12
CA TRP A 155 -5.77 7.88 -1.78
C TRP A 155 -5.74 9.41 -1.69
N ASN A 156 -6.85 10.06 -2.04
CA ASN A 156 -7.03 11.49 -1.94
C ASN A 156 -8.53 11.82 -2.08
N PRO A 157 -9.23 12.24 -1.01
CA PRO A 157 -10.67 12.50 -1.06
C PRO A 157 -11.08 13.58 -2.06
N ALA A 158 -10.16 14.44 -2.52
CA ALA A 158 -10.44 15.39 -3.59
C ALA A 158 -10.75 14.69 -4.93
N GLY A 159 -10.18 13.51 -5.17
CA GLY A 159 -10.44 12.70 -6.37
C GLY A 159 -11.90 12.22 -6.48
N LEU A 160 -12.64 12.17 -5.37
CA LEU A 160 -14.06 11.80 -5.38
C LEU A 160 -14.89 12.73 -6.29
N THR A 161 -14.48 13.97 -6.47
CA THR A 161 -15.22 14.93 -7.32
C THR A 161 -15.24 14.53 -8.79
N GLU A 162 -14.29 13.71 -9.25
CA GLU A 162 -14.21 13.22 -10.62
C GLU A 162 -15.43 12.35 -10.97
N LEU A 163 -16.01 11.65 -9.99
CA LEU A 163 -17.25 10.88 -10.15
C LEU A 163 -18.45 11.74 -10.57
N ARG A 164 -18.40 13.06 -10.35
CA ARG A 164 -19.42 13.99 -10.87
C ARG A 164 -19.27 14.27 -12.36
N HIS A 165 -18.04 14.17 -12.88
CA HIS A 165 -17.70 14.47 -14.27
C HIS A 165 -17.71 13.21 -15.15
N THR A 166 -17.53 12.01 -14.59
CA THR A 166 -17.62 10.73 -15.31
C THR A 166 -19.00 10.50 -15.98
N GLN A 167 -20.04 11.21 -15.54
CA GLN A 167 -21.38 11.13 -16.13
C GLN A 167 -21.65 12.11 -17.29
N LEU A 168 -20.72 13.05 -17.58
CA LEU A 168 -20.94 14.06 -18.61
C LEU A 168 -20.47 13.55 -19.98
N LEU A 169 -21.43 12.97 -20.71
CA LEU A 169 -21.55 12.82 -22.17
C LEU A 169 -20.34 12.18 -22.90
N THR A 170 -20.59 11.04 -23.53
CA THR A 170 -19.68 10.52 -24.55
C THR A 170 -19.43 11.59 -25.63
N ALA A 171 -18.22 11.66 -26.19
CA ALA A 171 -17.88 12.61 -27.27
C ALA A 171 -18.85 12.55 -28.47
N LYS A 172 -19.61 11.47 -28.60
CA LYS A 172 -20.69 11.27 -29.57
C LYS A 172 -21.94 12.10 -29.24
N GLU A 173 -22.32 12.23 -27.97
CA GLU A 173 -23.47 13.02 -27.51
C GLU A 173 -23.16 14.53 -27.50
N ILE A 174 -21.90 14.91 -27.28
CA ILE A 174 -21.44 16.31 -27.46
C ILE A 174 -21.54 16.71 -28.93
N LYS A 175 -21.19 15.81 -29.85
CA LYS A 175 -21.30 16.04 -31.29
C LYS A 175 -22.77 16.09 -31.76
N GLU A 176 -23.61 15.18 -31.29
CA GLU A 176 -25.06 15.16 -31.59
C GLU A 176 -25.80 16.39 -31.03
N LYS A 177 -25.40 16.93 -29.87
CA LYS A 177 -25.97 18.16 -29.32
C LYS A 177 -25.43 19.42 -30.01
N ALA A 178 -24.16 19.43 -30.43
CA ALA A 178 -23.59 20.52 -31.23
C ALA A 178 -24.17 20.59 -32.66
N GLU A 179 -24.51 19.44 -33.24
CA GLU A 179 -25.18 19.34 -34.55
C GLU A 179 -26.66 19.77 -34.51
N LYS A 180 -27.28 19.88 -33.33
CA LYS A 180 -28.67 20.36 -33.15
C LYS A 180 -28.84 21.89 -33.14
N GLY A 181 -27.77 22.64 -33.37
CA GLY A 181 -27.85 23.96 -34.02
C GLY A 181 -28.44 25.11 -33.22
N LYS A 182 -27.56 25.90 -32.58
CA LYS A 182 -27.53 27.39 -32.60
C LYS A 182 -26.26 27.86 -31.87
N VAL A 183 -25.14 27.89 -32.60
CA VAL A 183 -23.78 28.15 -32.08
C VAL A 183 -23.49 29.66 -31.92
N GLN A 184 -24.48 30.54 -32.02
CA GLN A 184 -24.24 31.99 -32.11
C GLN A 184 -24.70 32.83 -30.90
N ASP A 185 -25.29 32.22 -29.87
CA ASP A 185 -25.71 32.95 -28.64
C ASP A 185 -25.11 32.38 -27.35
N ILE A 186 -24.00 31.64 -27.41
CA ILE A 186 -23.37 31.11 -26.19
C ILE A 186 -22.59 32.24 -25.51
N THR A 187 -23.15 32.83 -24.45
CA THR A 187 -22.44 33.76 -23.57
C THR A 187 -21.77 33.02 -22.40
N GLU A 188 -20.75 33.60 -21.78
CA GLU A 188 -20.08 33.02 -20.60
C GLU A 188 -21.06 32.71 -19.43
N ARG A 189 -22.21 33.40 -19.37
CA ARG A 189 -23.26 33.12 -18.37
C ARG A 189 -24.10 31.88 -18.69
N ASP A 190 -24.17 31.46 -19.95
CA ASP A 190 -24.87 30.24 -20.36
C ASP A 190 -24.01 29.00 -20.13
N LEU A 191 -22.68 29.11 -20.23
CA LEU A 191 -21.73 28.07 -19.79
C LEU A 191 -21.80 27.79 -18.27
N ILE A 192 -22.28 28.75 -17.47
CA ILE A 192 -22.46 28.61 -16.03
C ILE A 192 -23.82 27.99 -15.67
N LYS A 193 -24.88 28.21 -16.47
CA LYS A 193 -26.23 27.66 -16.19
C LYS A 193 -26.43 26.19 -16.55
N PHE A 194 -25.69 25.66 -17.53
CA PHE A 194 -25.67 24.20 -17.78
C PHE A 194 -24.97 23.38 -16.68
N SER A 195 -24.36 24.05 -15.70
CA SER A 195 -23.71 23.46 -14.52
C SER A 195 -24.69 23.04 -13.41
N GLU A 196 -25.93 23.55 -13.40
CA GLU A 196 -26.90 23.29 -12.33
C GLU A 196 -27.90 22.15 -12.62
N GLU A 197 -28.02 21.68 -13.87
CA GLU A 197 -29.23 20.95 -14.32
C GLU A 197 -29.07 19.48 -14.74
N GLU A 198 -27.97 18.81 -14.40
CA GLU A 198 -27.98 17.33 -14.29
C GLU A 198 -27.52 16.92 -12.89
N LYS A 199 -28.42 17.12 -11.92
CA LYS A 199 -28.37 16.48 -10.59
C LYS A 199 -28.68 14.98 -10.76
N SER A 200 -27.80 14.27 -11.44
CA SER A 200 -27.82 12.81 -11.44
C SER A 200 -27.24 12.34 -10.11
N PHE A 201 -28.13 11.91 -9.21
CA PHE A 201 -27.73 11.11 -8.06
C PHE A 201 -27.13 9.82 -8.60
N SER A 202 -25.84 9.59 -8.35
CA SER A 202 -25.17 8.35 -8.73
C SER A 202 -24.36 7.80 -7.58
N VAL A 203 -24.21 6.49 -7.59
CA VAL A 203 -23.54 5.76 -6.52
C VAL A 203 -22.51 4.83 -7.13
N GLN A 204 -21.28 4.90 -6.64
CA GLN A 204 -20.25 3.94 -7.00
C GLN A 204 -19.92 3.06 -5.81
N PHE A 205 -19.83 1.75 -6.02
CA PHE A 205 -19.29 0.80 -5.05
C PHE A 205 -17.95 0.28 -5.53
N GLY A 206 -17.03 0.01 -4.60
CA GLY A 206 -15.73 -0.56 -4.91
C GLY A 206 -15.26 -1.52 -3.84
N VAL A 207 -14.60 -2.58 -4.27
CA VAL A 207 -13.99 -3.58 -3.39
C VAL A 207 -12.58 -3.90 -3.85
N THR A 208 -11.66 -4.10 -2.91
CA THR A 208 -10.31 -4.61 -3.18
C THR A 208 -10.01 -5.76 -2.23
N GLY A 209 -9.38 -6.81 -2.76
CA GLY A 209 -8.77 -7.87 -1.97
C GLY A 209 -7.31 -8.01 -2.35
N SER A 210 -6.45 -8.30 -1.38
CA SER A 210 -5.02 -8.52 -1.64
C SER A 210 -4.45 -9.62 -0.76
N VAL A 211 -3.57 -10.42 -1.36
CA VAL A 211 -2.73 -11.40 -0.66
C VAL A 211 -1.30 -10.92 -0.76
N LEU A 212 -0.69 -10.65 0.38
CA LEU A 212 0.70 -10.23 0.46
C LEU A 212 1.62 -11.47 0.56
N ALA A 213 2.79 -11.40 -0.07
CA ALA A 213 3.70 -12.53 -0.23
C ALA A 213 4.20 -13.08 1.11
N PHE A 214 4.17 -12.27 2.18
CA PHE A 214 4.50 -12.66 3.55
C PHE A 214 3.29 -13.16 4.36
N GLY A 215 2.16 -13.48 3.70
CA GLY A 215 1.02 -14.19 4.27
C GLY A 215 -0.09 -13.32 4.87
N SER A 216 0.05 -11.99 4.84
CA SER A 216 -1.00 -11.08 5.30
C SER A 216 -2.04 -10.85 4.20
N ASN A 217 -3.30 -10.75 4.60
CA ASN A 217 -4.41 -10.43 3.70
C ASN A 217 -4.91 -9.02 3.97
N THR A 218 -5.25 -8.28 2.92
CA THR A 218 -5.87 -6.96 3.06
C THR A 218 -7.14 -6.87 2.25
N GLY A 219 -8.06 -6.03 2.69
CA GLY A 219 -9.32 -5.79 2.00
C GLY A 219 -9.78 -4.35 2.14
N PHE A 220 -10.51 -3.89 1.14
CA PHE A 220 -11.23 -2.62 1.17
C PHE A 220 -12.61 -2.81 0.59
N ALA A 221 -13.61 -2.16 1.19
CA ALA A 221 -14.93 -2.00 0.62
C ALA A 221 -15.36 -0.55 0.82
N GLY A 222 -15.91 0.08 -0.22
CA GLY A 222 -16.33 1.47 -0.16
C GLY A 222 -17.48 1.79 -1.07
N MET A 223 -18.11 2.92 -0.78
CA MET A 223 -19.21 3.50 -1.52
C MET A 223 -18.99 5.01 -1.63
N ALA A 224 -19.21 5.58 -2.81
CA ALA A 224 -19.22 7.01 -3.06
C ALA A 224 -20.57 7.43 -3.63
N ILE A 225 -21.14 8.52 -3.11
CA ILE A 225 -22.46 9.04 -3.48
C ILE A 225 -22.30 10.48 -3.95
N ASN A 226 -22.75 10.74 -5.17
CA ASN A 226 -22.80 12.09 -5.72
C ASN A 226 -23.95 12.89 -5.08
N LEU A 227 -23.58 14.00 -4.43
CA LEU A 227 -24.48 14.98 -3.84
C LEU A 227 -24.47 16.28 -4.65
N PRO A 228 -25.49 17.17 -4.51
CA PRO A 228 -25.56 18.40 -5.31
C PRO A 228 -24.32 19.31 -5.20
N LYS A 229 -23.65 19.32 -4.04
CA LYS A 229 -22.52 20.22 -3.73
C LYS A 229 -21.18 19.49 -3.58
N GLY A 230 -21.11 18.19 -3.84
CA GLY A 230 -19.91 17.40 -3.61
C GLY A 230 -20.17 15.91 -3.65
N VAL A 231 -19.21 15.12 -3.20
CA VAL A 231 -19.30 13.65 -3.22
C VAL A 231 -18.97 13.13 -1.83
N LEU A 232 -19.87 12.33 -1.26
CA LEU A 232 -19.67 11.68 0.02
C LEU A 232 -19.13 10.27 -0.22
N GLY A 233 -18.07 9.90 0.48
CA GLY A 233 -17.49 8.56 0.45
C GLY A 233 -17.52 7.91 1.83
N VAL A 234 -17.81 6.61 1.88
CA VAL A 234 -17.63 5.79 3.08
C VAL A 234 -16.83 4.56 2.69
N GLY A 235 -15.78 4.23 3.43
CA GLY A 235 -14.93 3.08 3.11
C GLY A 235 -14.41 2.38 4.35
N LEU A 236 -14.20 1.07 4.27
CA LEU A 236 -13.60 0.25 5.32
C LEU A 236 -12.38 -0.45 4.74
N TYR A 237 -11.21 -0.17 5.30
CA TYR A 237 -9.97 -0.88 5.05
C TYR A 237 -9.68 -1.85 6.19
N THR A 238 -9.18 -3.04 5.88
CA THR A 238 -8.71 -4.00 6.87
C THR A 238 -7.44 -4.72 6.41
N ILE A 239 -6.55 -5.02 7.36
CA ILE A 239 -5.42 -5.92 7.22
C ILE A 239 -5.50 -7.00 8.30
N TYR A 240 -5.23 -8.24 7.92
CA TYR A 240 -5.28 -9.40 8.79
C TYR A 240 -4.07 -10.30 8.57
N SER A 241 -3.49 -10.77 9.67
CA SER A 241 -2.44 -11.80 9.66
C SER A 241 -2.65 -12.74 10.84
N GLY A 242 -2.73 -14.03 10.57
CA GLY A 242 -2.99 -15.08 11.57
C GLY A 242 -1.84 -16.09 11.67
N GLY A 243 -1.97 -17.06 12.58
CA GLY A 243 -1.01 -18.15 12.73
C GLY A 243 0.36 -17.71 13.25
N ILE A 244 0.42 -16.60 14.00
CA ILE A 244 1.67 -16.10 14.55
C ILE A 244 1.98 -16.87 15.84
N ASP A 245 3.05 -17.68 15.84
CA ASP A 245 3.48 -18.44 17.01
C ASP A 245 3.72 -17.51 18.22
N ARG A 246 3.01 -17.75 19.33
CA ARG A 246 3.30 -17.11 20.62
C ARG A 246 4.42 -17.86 21.32
N ARG A 247 5.52 -17.19 21.66
CA ARG A 247 6.66 -17.81 22.34
C ARG A 247 7.12 -16.98 23.52
N ASP A 248 7.41 -17.65 24.64
CA ASP A 248 7.92 -17.00 25.86
C ASP A 248 9.42 -16.66 25.75
N PHE A 249 10.00 -16.16 26.84
CA PHE A 249 11.42 -15.79 26.89
C PHE A 249 12.38 -16.98 26.77
N ASN A 250 11.90 -18.22 26.91
CA ASN A 250 12.68 -19.45 26.77
C ASN A 250 12.46 -20.13 25.40
N GLY A 251 11.60 -19.56 24.55
CA GLY A 251 11.31 -20.09 23.21
C GLY A 251 10.18 -21.13 23.16
N TYR A 252 9.54 -21.44 24.28
CA TYR A 252 8.43 -22.40 24.32
C TYR A 252 7.18 -21.80 23.66
N LYS A 253 6.56 -22.57 22.75
CA LYS A 253 5.29 -22.17 22.12
C LYS A 253 4.17 -22.23 23.17
N THR A 254 3.52 -21.10 23.42
CA THR A 254 2.44 -20.94 24.41
C THR A 254 1.07 -20.71 23.78
N GLY A 255 0.99 -20.66 22.45
CA GLY A 255 -0.25 -20.47 21.70
C GLY A 255 -0.01 -19.84 20.34
N GLU A 256 -1.05 -19.24 19.78
CA GLU A 256 -1.01 -18.48 18.53
C GLU A 256 -1.64 -17.10 18.73
N LEU A 257 -1.14 -16.14 17.97
CA LEU A 257 -1.57 -14.75 17.95
C LEU A 257 -2.03 -14.37 16.54
N GLN A 258 -2.72 -13.25 16.48
CA GLN A 258 -3.20 -12.64 15.26
C GLN A 258 -3.00 -11.13 15.32
N TYR A 259 -2.91 -10.54 14.15
CA TYR A 259 -2.89 -9.12 13.91
C TYR A 259 -4.12 -8.71 13.11
N VAL A 260 -4.80 -7.66 13.56
CA VAL A 260 -5.91 -7.04 12.83
C VAL A 260 -5.72 -5.53 12.91
N GLY A 261 -5.75 -4.85 11.77
CA GLY A 261 -5.86 -3.39 11.70
C GLY A 261 -7.02 -3.02 10.80
N SER A 262 -7.92 -2.14 11.26
CA SER A 262 -9.07 -1.70 10.48
C SER A 262 -9.25 -0.18 10.58
N ALA A 263 -9.55 0.46 9.44
CA ALA A 263 -9.81 1.88 9.34
C ALA A 263 -11.13 2.12 8.61
N LEU A 264 -12.07 2.79 9.28
CA LEU A 264 -13.31 3.30 8.70
C LEU A 264 -13.09 4.75 8.27
N TYR A 265 -13.45 5.07 7.04
CA TYR A 265 -13.31 6.37 6.42
C TYR A 265 -14.69 6.98 6.17
N LEU A 266 -14.83 8.26 6.50
CA LEU A 266 -15.93 9.11 6.07
C LEU A 266 -15.32 10.31 5.35
N SER A 267 -15.47 10.36 4.03
CA SER A 267 -14.81 11.31 3.14
C SER A 267 -15.80 12.23 2.46
N TYR A 268 -15.40 13.48 2.21
CA TYR A 268 -16.19 14.41 1.43
C TYR A 268 -15.27 15.19 0.47
N GLY A 269 -15.65 15.22 -0.80
CA GLY A 269 -14.96 15.97 -1.86
C GLY A 269 -15.84 17.08 -2.44
N VAL A 270 -15.27 18.25 -2.69
CA VAL A 270 -15.93 19.39 -3.33
C VAL A 270 -15.03 19.98 -4.42
N SER A 271 -15.63 20.30 -5.57
CA SER A 271 -14.94 20.97 -6.68
C SER A 271 -15.22 22.47 -6.64
N LEU A 272 -14.16 23.26 -6.77
CA LEU A 272 -14.14 24.73 -6.79
C LEU A 272 -13.38 25.18 -8.05
N GLY A 273 -14.08 25.21 -9.19
CA GLY A 273 -13.50 25.56 -10.49
C GLY A 273 -12.52 24.48 -10.98
N ILE A 274 -11.24 24.83 -11.11
CA ILE A 274 -10.17 23.91 -11.54
C ILE A 274 -9.52 23.13 -10.39
N SER A 275 -9.94 23.41 -9.16
CA SER A 275 -9.38 22.82 -7.94
C SER A 275 -10.43 21.99 -7.21
N SER A 276 -10.08 20.78 -6.83
CA SER A 276 -10.88 19.93 -5.95
C SER A 276 -10.23 19.87 -4.58
N PHE A 277 -11.07 19.90 -3.55
CA PHE A 277 -10.67 19.76 -2.16
C PHE A 277 -11.40 18.58 -1.55
N GLY A 278 -10.72 17.83 -0.71
CA GLY A 278 -11.30 16.72 0.01
C GLY A 278 -10.78 16.59 1.42
N PHE A 279 -11.62 16.01 2.26
CA PHE A 279 -11.32 15.71 3.65
C PHE A 279 -11.87 14.34 4.02
N SER A 280 -11.17 13.60 4.87
CA SER A 280 -11.62 12.33 5.42
C SER A 280 -11.47 12.31 6.94
N LEU A 281 -12.50 11.82 7.64
CA LEU A 281 -12.38 11.37 9.03
C LEU A 281 -12.12 9.87 9.06
N LYS A 282 -11.28 9.44 10.01
CA LYS A 282 -10.93 8.04 10.22
C LYS A 282 -11.32 7.58 11.61
N GLY A 283 -12.00 6.44 11.69
CA GLY A 283 -12.10 5.63 12.91
C GLY A 283 -11.14 4.45 12.81
N LEU A 284 -10.24 4.30 13.78
CA LEU A 284 -9.16 3.32 13.75
C LEU A 284 -9.37 2.26 14.83
N TYR A 285 -9.13 1.01 14.48
CA TYR A 285 -9.13 -0.12 15.40
C TYR A 285 -7.93 -1.02 15.10
N GLU A 286 -7.19 -1.42 16.13
CA GLU A 286 -6.06 -2.32 15.97
C GLU A 286 -6.02 -3.35 17.10
N LYS A 287 -5.76 -4.60 16.73
CA LYS A 287 -5.51 -5.71 17.64
C LYS A 287 -4.13 -6.30 17.37
N ILE A 288 -3.23 -6.14 18.33
CA ILE A 288 -1.87 -6.70 18.31
C ILE A 288 -1.83 -7.85 19.30
N GLY A 289 -2.09 -9.07 18.82
CA GLY A 289 -2.19 -10.25 19.66
C GLY A 289 -3.37 -10.13 20.62
N ASN A 290 -3.07 -9.92 21.90
CA ASN A 290 -4.10 -9.77 22.94
C ASN A 290 -4.43 -8.30 23.28
N ASN A 291 -3.68 -7.33 22.75
CA ASN A 291 -3.88 -5.92 23.06
C ASN A 291 -4.78 -5.26 22.00
N ARG A 292 -5.76 -4.48 22.46
CA ARG A 292 -6.69 -3.76 21.60
C ARG A 292 -6.52 -2.26 21.73
N PHE A 293 -6.65 -1.57 20.62
CA PHE A 293 -6.49 -0.13 20.50
C PHE A 293 -7.61 0.46 19.65
N MET A 294 -8.06 1.65 20.02
CA MET A 294 -8.96 2.46 19.21
C MET A 294 -8.37 3.84 19.01
N GLY A 295 -8.69 4.46 17.88
CA GLY A 295 -8.16 5.74 17.52
C GLY A 295 -9.06 6.48 16.56
N ALA A 296 -8.65 7.71 16.26
CA ALA A 296 -9.27 8.53 15.24
C ALA A 296 -8.19 9.35 14.56
N GLY A 297 -8.52 9.89 13.39
CA GLY A 297 -7.63 10.75 12.64
C GLY A 297 -8.34 11.45 11.50
N ALA A 298 -7.60 12.30 10.80
CA ALA A 298 -8.12 13.00 9.64
C ALA A 298 -7.11 12.97 8.49
N ASP A 299 -7.63 13.12 7.27
CA ASP A 299 -6.87 13.32 6.06
C ASP A 299 -7.40 14.53 5.30
N VAL A 300 -6.51 15.24 4.63
CA VAL A 300 -6.87 16.39 3.77
C VAL A 300 -6.11 16.27 2.47
N GLY A 301 -6.82 16.48 1.37
CA GLY A 301 -6.22 16.42 0.04
C GLY A 301 -6.80 17.43 -0.92
N THR A 302 -6.04 17.70 -1.97
CA THR A 302 -6.46 18.55 -3.08
C THR A 302 -5.92 17.97 -4.38
N GLN A 303 -6.66 18.17 -5.47
CA GLN A 303 -6.22 17.93 -6.83
C GLN A 303 -6.54 19.17 -7.66
N VAL A 304 -5.59 19.63 -8.47
CA VAL A 304 -5.72 20.85 -9.26
C VAL A 304 -5.31 20.57 -10.69
N TYR A 305 -6.19 20.89 -11.63
CA TYR A 305 -5.85 20.93 -13.05
C TYR A 305 -5.18 22.26 -13.36
N VAL A 306 -3.85 22.27 -13.35
CA VAL A 306 -3.05 23.45 -13.72
C VAL A 306 -3.23 23.74 -15.21
N LEU A 307 -3.29 22.68 -16.03
CA LEU A 307 -3.65 22.72 -17.44
C LEU A 307 -4.57 21.51 -17.72
N PRO A 308 -5.31 21.48 -18.84
CA PRO A 308 -6.17 20.34 -19.19
C PRO A 308 -5.43 18.99 -19.26
N PHE A 309 -4.11 19.02 -19.47
CA PHE A 309 -3.25 17.84 -19.52
C PHE A 309 -2.32 17.70 -18.30
N LEU A 310 -2.36 18.63 -17.34
CA LEU A 310 -1.45 18.66 -16.19
C LEU A 310 -2.24 18.78 -14.90
N LYS A 311 -2.27 17.68 -14.13
CA LYS A 311 -2.89 17.62 -12.81
C LYS A 311 -1.81 17.56 -11.73
N VAL A 312 -2.01 18.30 -10.65
CA VAL A 312 -1.18 18.24 -9.44
C VAL A 312 -2.05 17.80 -8.27
N GLY A 313 -1.58 16.83 -7.49
CA GLY A 313 -2.26 16.32 -6.31
C GLY A 313 -1.40 16.52 -5.07
N LEU A 314 -1.99 17.04 -4.00
CA LEU A 314 -1.37 17.10 -2.68
C LEU A 314 -2.25 16.34 -1.69
N MET A 315 -1.62 15.55 -0.85
CA MET A 315 -2.31 14.78 0.19
C MET A 315 -1.52 14.84 1.50
N ILE A 316 -2.23 15.14 2.58
CA ILE A 316 -1.73 15.08 3.95
C ILE A 316 -2.52 13.98 4.66
N GLN A 317 -1.87 12.84 4.85
CA GLN A 317 -2.41 11.69 5.56
C GLN A 317 -2.06 11.76 7.04
N ASP A 318 -2.95 11.24 7.87
CA ASP A 318 -2.79 11.05 9.31
C ASP A 318 -2.61 12.35 10.11
N LEU A 319 -3.34 13.40 9.72
CA LEU A 319 -3.36 14.66 10.45
C LEU A 319 -4.08 14.48 11.80
N GLY A 320 -3.32 14.61 12.89
CA GLY A 320 -3.85 14.42 14.25
C GLY A 320 -4.29 12.99 14.55
N SER A 321 -3.89 12.02 13.73
CA SER A 321 -4.17 10.60 13.98
C SER A 321 -3.49 10.14 15.26
N GLY A 322 -4.16 9.25 16.00
CA GLY A 322 -3.51 8.50 17.06
C GLY A 322 -4.39 7.44 17.68
N MET A 323 -3.78 6.66 18.58
CA MET A 323 -4.35 5.44 19.12
C MET A 323 -4.26 5.43 20.64
N TYR A 324 -5.28 4.85 21.27
CA TYR A 324 -5.39 4.67 22.71
C TYR A 324 -5.66 3.20 23.04
N PRO A 325 -4.96 2.61 24.04
CA PRO A 325 -5.22 1.25 24.47
C PRO A 325 -6.58 1.11 25.17
N LEU A 326 -7.35 0.10 24.79
CA LEU A 326 -8.64 -0.19 25.42
C LEU A 326 -8.50 -0.96 26.73
N GLU A 327 -7.33 -1.58 26.95
CA GLU A 327 -7.09 -2.50 28.06
C GLU A 327 -5.74 -2.24 28.70
N THR A 328 -5.67 -2.51 30.01
CA THR A 328 -4.42 -2.49 30.74
C THR A 328 -3.64 -3.77 30.53
N SER A 329 -2.60 -3.69 29.72
CA SER A 329 -1.70 -4.82 29.46
C SER A 329 -0.27 -4.51 29.87
N TYR A 330 0.47 -5.55 30.28
CA TYR A 330 1.88 -5.42 30.63
C TYR A 330 2.68 -4.80 29.46
N GLY A 331 3.40 -3.72 29.74
CA GLY A 331 4.21 -3.04 28.73
C GLY A 331 3.46 -2.09 27.80
N THR A 332 2.16 -1.90 27.99
CA THR A 332 1.37 -0.94 27.20
C THR A 332 1.00 0.28 28.08
N PRO A 333 1.69 1.42 27.93
CA PRO A 333 1.37 2.63 28.71
C PRO A 333 -0.02 3.17 28.33
N HIS A 334 -0.79 3.62 29.32
CA HIS A 334 -2.12 4.23 29.11
C HIS A 334 -1.97 5.68 28.67
N ARG A 335 -1.52 5.88 27.44
CA ARG A 335 -1.36 7.20 26.87
C ARG A 335 -1.77 7.17 25.41
N TYR A 336 -2.19 8.33 24.93
CA TYR A 336 -2.43 8.54 23.52
C TYR A 336 -1.09 8.55 22.77
N ASN A 337 -0.98 7.69 21.77
CA ASN A 337 0.18 7.64 20.89
C ASN A 337 -0.21 8.24 19.54
N PHE A 338 0.32 9.43 19.25
CA PHE A 338 0.09 10.09 17.97
C PHE A 338 0.87 9.42 16.85
N THR A 339 0.23 9.35 15.68
CA THR A 339 0.82 8.95 14.42
C THR A 339 1.46 10.18 13.78
N TYR A 340 2.60 9.98 13.11
CA TYR A 340 3.20 11.05 12.34
C TYR A 340 2.50 11.19 10.97
N PRO A 341 2.19 12.42 10.52
CA PRO A 341 1.58 12.62 9.22
C PRO A 341 2.49 12.14 8.06
N THR A 342 1.86 11.79 6.94
CA THR A 342 2.54 11.50 5.67
C THR A 342 2.11 12.53 4.62
N LEU A 343 3.09 13.19 4.02
CA LEU A 343 2.88 14.14 2.93
C LEU A 343 3.11 13.43 1.59
N ARG A 344 2.18 13.59 0.64
CA ARG A 344 2.33 13.09 -0.72
C ARG A 344 2.06 14.22 -1.71
N LEU A 345 2.96 14.39 -2.66
CA LEU A 345 2.84 15.33 -3.76
C LEU A 345 2.98 14.55 -5.07
N GLY A 346 1.94 14.61 -5.90
CA GLY A 346 1.88 13.93 -7.18
C GLY A 346 1.68 14.92 -8.33
N ILE A 347 2.27 14.60 -9.48
CA ILE A 347 2.05 15.30 -10.75
C ILE A 347 1.65 14.25 -11.77
N ALA A 348 0.58 14.51 -12.51
CA ALA A 348 0.12 13.66 -13.60
C ALA A 348 0.03 14.46 -14.90
N ILE A 349 0.62 13.90 -15.96
CA ILE A 349 0.48 14.36 -17.34
C ILE A 349 -0.52 13.44 -18.03
N ILE A 350 -1.65 13.97 -18.42
CA ILE A 350 -2.76 13.25 -19.05
C ILE A 350 -2.85 13.71 -20.50
N THR A 351 -2.67 12.80 -21.44
CA THR A 351 -2.68 13.13 -22.86
C THR A 351 -3.98 12.71 -23.54
N ASN A 352 -4.35 13.42 -24.61
CA ASN A 352 -5.53 13.10 -25.42
C ASN A 352 -5.44 11.75 -26.16
N ARG A 353 -4.30 11.05 -26.08
CA ARG A 353 -4.07 9.73 -26.68
C ARG A 353 -4.23 8.60 -25.66
N ASN A 354 -5.03 8.84 -24.62
CA ASN A 354 -5.33 7.86 -23.57
C ASN A 354 -4.08 7.31 -22.87
N PHE A 355 -3.11 8.21 -22.67
CA PHE A 355 -1.88 7.92 -21.95
C PHE A 355 -1.75 8.89 -20.79
N THR A 356 -1.51 8.33 -19.60
CA THR A 356 -1.29 9.09 -18.37
C THR A 356 0.06 8.69 -17.79
N LEU A 357 0.88 9.68 -17.47
CA LEU A 357 2.13 9.51 -16.72
C LEU A 357 1.98 10.23 -15.38
N SER A 358 2.38 9.58 -14.30
CA SER A 358 2.35 10.11 -12.94
C SER A 358 3.71 9.98 -12.28
N VAL A 359 4.09 10.98 -11.49
CA VAL A 359 5.27 10.96 -10.64
C VAL A 359 4.87 11.52 -9.29
N SER A 360 5.36 10.90 -8.21
CA SER A 360 5.05 11.37 -6.86
C SER A 360 6.26 11.35 -5.94
N GLY A 361 6.26 12.28 -5.00
CA GLY A 361 7.14 12.32 -3.84
C GLY A 361 6.36 12.07 -2.56
N ILE A 362 6.93 11.26 -1.67
CA ILE A 362 6.31 10.82 -0.42
C ILE A 362 7.26 11.14 0.73
N LYS A 363 6.79 11.91 1.71
CA LYS A 363 7.56 12.21 2.93
C LYS A 363 6.75 11.82 4.16
N LYS A 364 7.20 10.76 4.84
CA LYS A 364 6.75 10.39 6.17
C LYS A 364 7.52 11.23 7.19
N LEU A 365 6.83 11.89 8.13
CA LEU A 365 7.47 12.83 9.05
C LEU A 365 8.29 12.15 10.16
N ASP A 366 8.08 10.85 10.38
CA ASP A 366 8.84 9.98 11.27
C ASP A 366 10.03 9.27 10.62
N GLU A 367 10.25 9.46 9.31
CA GLU A 367 11.35 8.82 8.61
C GLU A 367 12.27 9.85 7.96
N GLU A 368 13.58 9.62 7.98
CA GLU A 368 14.53 10.48 7.28
C GLU A 368 14.42 10.32 5.76
N LYS A 369 14.15 9.11 5.29
CA LYS A 369 14.11 8.76 3.86
C LYS A 369 12.96 9.46 3.15
N PHE A 370 13.19 9.77 1.88
CA PHE A 370 12.18 10.31 0.97
C PHE A 370 11.75 9.20 0.01
N GLY A 371 10.44 8.96 -0.08
CA GLY A 371 9.86 8.00 -1.00
C GLY A 371 9.52 8.64 -2.35
N TYR A 372 9.51 7.84 -3.40
CA TYR A 372 9.16 8.28 -4.74
C TYR A 372 8.42 7.20 -5.51
N SER A 373 7.58 7.63 -6.45
CA SER A 373 6.83 6.77 -7.35
C SER A 373 6.81 7.33 -8.76
N ILE A 374 6.74 6.42 -9.73
CA ILE A 374 6.45 6.71 -11.12
C ILE A 374 5.45 5.67 -11.62
N GLY A 375 4.45 6.11 -12.38
CA GLY A 375 3.40 5.24 -12.90
C GLY A 375 2.94 5.70 -14.26
N ALA A 376 2.70 4.76 -15.17
CA ALA A 376 2.12 5.03 -16.47
C ALA A 376 0.89 4.15 -16.70
N GLN A 377 -0.13 4.74 -17.32
CA GLN A 377 -1.33 4.08 -17.81
C GLN A 377 -1.41 4.28 -19.31
N TYR A 378 -1.80 3.23 -20.01
CA TYR A 378 -2.14 3.27 -21.43
C TYR A 378 -3.43 2.52 -21.69
N ASP A 379 -4.44 3.22 -22.22
CA ASP A 379 -5.70 2.57 -22.60
C ASP A 379 -5.53 1.99 -24.01
N ILE A 380 -5.31 0.67 -24.07
CA ILE A 380 -5.09 -0.06 -25.33
C ILE A 380 -6.33 0.07 -26.22
N VAL A 381 -7.49 -0.05 -25.60
CA VAL A 381 -8.81 -0.06 -26.22
C VAL A 381 -9.82 0.47 -25.20
N LYS A 382 -11.02 0.87 -25.65
CA LYS A 382 -12.07 1.39 -24.75
C LYS A 382 -12.48 0.44 -23.62
N TRP A 383 -12.22 -0.86 -23.78
CA TRP A 383 -12.59 -1.89 -22.80
C TRP A 383 -11.40 -2.38 -21.97
N ALA A 384 -10.17 -1.91 -22.21
CA ALA A 384 -9.01 -2.35 -21.44
C ALA A 384 -7.88 -1.33 -21.36
N SER A 385 -7.30 -1.26 -20.16
CA SER A 385 -6.18 -0.41 -19.82
C SER A 385 -5.07 -1.22 -19.18
N VAL A 386 -3.83 -0.85 -19.47
CA VAL A 386 -2.64 -1.43 -18.85
C VAL A 386 -1.90 -0.39 -18.03
N TYR A 387 -1.27 -0.86 -16.97
CA TYR A 387 -0.63 -0.04 -15.97
C TYR A 387 0.74 -0.62 -15.66
N ILE A 388 1.71 0.26 -15.54
CA ILE A 388 3.07 -0.07 -15.11
C ILE A 388 3.53 0.99 -14.14
N GLY A 389 4.32 0.60 -13.16
CA GLY A 389 4.74 1.53 -12.14
C GLY A 389 5.89 1.01 -11.31
N MET A 390 6.43 1.92 -10.52
CA MET A 390 7.52 1.65 -9.62
C MET A 390 7.43 2.58 -8.43
N GLN A 391 7.57 2.04 -7.23
CA GLN A 391 7.66 2.81 -5.99
C GLN A 391 8.91 2.39 -5.24
N ASN A 392 9.80 3.32 -4.90
CA ASN A 392 11.05 3.01 -4.17
C ASN A 392 11.83 1.83 -4.79
N LEU A 393 11.93 1.78 -6.12
CA LEU A 393 12.54 0.69 -6.92
C LEU A 393 11.78 -0.65 -6.92
N VAL A 394 10.59 -0.70 -6.32
CA VAL A 394 9.71 -1.87 -6.35
C VAL A 394 8.79 -1.77 -7.56
N PHE A 395 8.93 -2.71 -8.48
CA PHE A 395 8.13 -2.76 -9.70
C PHE A 395 6.69 -3.22 -9.44
N SER A 396 5.76 -2.67 -10.22
CA SER A 396 4.36 -3.07 -10.26
C SER A 396 3.82 -3.02 -11.68
N ALA A 397 2.87 -3.89 -11.99
CA ALA A 397 2.11 -3.84 -13.23
C ALA A 397 0.71 -4.39 -13.04
N GLY A 398 -0.19 -4.03 -13.95
CA GLY A 398 -1.59 -4.42 -13.85
C GLY A 398 -2.38 -4.11 -15.11
N LEU A 399 -3.63 -4.52 -15.06
CA LEU A 399 -4.59 -4.38 -16.14
C LEU A 399 -5.99 -4.14 -15.56
N THR A 400 -6.80 -3.38 -16.29
CA THR A 400 -8.22 -3.17 -15.98
C THR A 400 -9.03 -3.50 -17.21
N PHE A 401 -10.14 -4.21 -17.02
CA PHE A 401 -11.18 -4.37 -18.01
C PHE A 401 -12.36 -3.47 -17.65
N HIS A 402 -12.79 -2.66 -18.62
CA HIS A 402 -13.93 -1.76 -18.54
C HIS A 402 -15.13 -2.41 -19.23
N VAL A 403 -16.11 -2.83 -18.45
CA VAL A 403 -17.33 -3.52 -18.90
C VAL A 403 -18.54 -2.67 -18.54
N VAL A 404 -18.87 -1.71 -19.41
CA VAL A 404 -20.00 -0.77 -19.25
C VAL A 404 -19.85 0.07 -17.98
N GLN A 405 -20.52 -0.31 -16.90
CA GLN A 405 -20.50 0.34 -15.59
C GLN A 405 -19.59 -0.37 -14.58
N PHE A 406 -18.95 -1.47 -14.98
CA PHE A 406 -18.11 -2.31 -14.14
C PHE A 406 -16.66 -2.22 -14.57
N ASP A 407 -15.78 -1.93 -13.61
CA ASP A 407 -14.33 -2.03 -13.80
C ASP A 407 -13.80 -3.19 -12.96
N VAL A 408 -13.05 -4.09 -13.59
CA VAL A 408 -12.35 -5.18 -12.91
C VAL A 408 -10.86 -5.03 -13.18
N SER A 409 -10.08 -4.88 -12.12
CA SER A 409 -8.65 -4.64 -12.19
C SER A 409 -7.88 -5.71 -11.45
N TYR A 410 -6.73 -6.07 -12.01
CA TYR A 410 -5.74 -6.93 -11.37
C TYR A 410 -4.37 -6.26 -11.43
N ALA A 411 -3.62 -6.39 -10.34
CA ALA A 411 -2.26 -5.92 -10.26
C ALA A 411 -1.38 -6.90 -9.49
N PHE A 412 -0.10 -6.90 -9.86
CA PHE A 412 0.94 -7.50 -9.05
C PHE A 412 2.03 -6.47 -8.75
N THR A 413 2.68 -6.63 -7.61
CA THR A 413 3.89 -5.87 -7.27
C THR A 413 4.90 -6.78 -6.63
N MET A 414 6.18 -6.52 -6.88
CA MET A 414 7.26 -7.29 -6.27
C MET A 414 7.26 -7.10 -4.75
N ASP A 415 7.53 -8.16 -4.01
CA ASP A 415 7.66 -8.10 -2.57
C ASP A 415 9.10 -7.77 -2.16
N THR A 416 9.25 -6.81 -1.25
CA THR A 416 10.56 -6.35 -0.76
C THR A 416 11.21 -7.33 0.22
N VAL A 417 10.45 -8.25 0.80
CA VAL A 417 10.90 -9.18 1.84
C VAL A 417 11.37 -10.48 1.23
N ASN A 418 10.49 -11.21 0.54
CA ASN A 418 10.77 -12.55 0.04
C ASN A 418 11.04 -12.64 -1.48
N LYS A 419 11.11 -11.49 -2.18
CA LYS A 419 11.22 -11.42 -3.65
C LYS A 419 10.09 -12.13 -4.40
N GLY A 420 9.00 -12.45 -3.71
CA GLY A 420 7.76 -12.96 -4.30
C GLY A 420 6.91 -11.84 -4.90
N PHE A 421 5.62 -12.11 -5.08
CA PHE A 421 4.67 -11.14 -5.62
C PHE A 421 3.49 -10.97 -4.68
N ASN A 422 3.11 -9.71 -4.47
CA ASN A 422 1.84 -9.34 -3.86
C ASN A 422 0.78 -9.30 -4.96
N HIS A 423 -0.38 -9.90 -4.72
CA HIS A 423 -1.48 -9.98 -5.69
C HIS A 423 -2.67 -9.15 -5.21
N ILE A 424 -3.17 -8.28 -6.08
CA ILE A 424 -4.26 -7.35 -5.77
C ILE A 424 -5.34 -7.48 -6.84
N VAL A 425 -6.57 -7.66 -6.42
CA VAL A 425 -7.77 -7.65 -7.28
C VAL A 425 -8.70 -6.58 -6.77
N SER A 426 -9.25 -5.77 -7.66
CA SER A 426 -10.28 -4.80 -7.31
C SER A 426 -11.40 -4.77 -8.33
N ALA A 427 -12.61 -4.46 -7.88
CA ALA A 427 -13.76 -4.30 -8.75
C ALA A 427 -14.55 -3.06 -8.32
N SER A 428 -15.02 -2.26 -9.27
CA SER A 428 -15.92 -1.14 -9.00
C SER A 428 -17.12 -1.16 -9.93
N VAL A 429 -18.25 -0.65 -9.45
CA VAL A 429 -19.48 -0.55 -10.23
C VAL A 429 -20.14 0.81 -9.99
N MET A 430 -20.59 1.45 -11.05
CA MET A 430 -21.33 2.72 -11.01
C MET A 430 -22.81 2.49 -11.32
N PHE A 431 -23.70 3.04 -10.49
CA PHE A 431 -25.15 3.03 -10.65
C PHE A 431 -25.70 4.43 -10.91
#